data_AF-A0A382NG02-F1
#
_entry.id   AF-A0A382NG02-F1
#
_cell.length_a   1.000
_cell.length_b   1.000
_cell.length_c   1.000
_cell.angle_alpha   90.00
_cell.angle_beta   90.00
_cell.angle_gamma   90.00
#
_symmetry.space_group_name_H-M   'P 1'
#
loop_
_entity.id
_entity.type
_entity.pdbx_description
1 polymer ?
#
loop_
_entity_poly.entity_id
_entity_poly.type
_entity_poly.pdbx_seq_one_letter_code
_entity_poly.pdbx_strand_id
1 'polypeptide(L)'
;MKRSWIETFSESLGLIPNISDRPDWSEELAMEGPRELYKYPDPSDWDDFTELDSLAWPEKKERHYSIVPTTCFNCESACGLLAYIDKDSNEIRKFEGNPHHPGSRGRNCAKGPATINQINDTERILYPLKRKGKRGAGQWKQITWDQALDEISGKIAASI
;
A
#
# COMPACT_ATOMS: atom_id res chain seq x y z
N MET A 1 -31.50 -2.17 6.35
CA MET A 1 -30.88 -2.28 7.71
C MET A 1 -31.99 -2.09 8.72
N LYS A 2 -32.18 -2.97 9.73
CA LYS A 2 -33.29 -2.79 10.70
C LYS A 2 -33.04 -1.52 11.53
N ARG A 3 -33.97 -0.55 11.43
CA ARG A 3 -33.91 0.75 12.12
C ARG A 3 -33.76 0.57 13.64
N SER A 4 -32.85 1.34 14.24
CA SER A 4 -32.71 1.40 15.70
C SER A 4 -33.81 2.26 16.31
N TRP A 5 -34.25 1.93 17.53
CA TRP A 5 -35.22 2.75 18.28
C TRP A 5 -34.72 4.20 18.49
N ILE A 6 -33.39 4.38 18.55
CA ILE A 6 -32.74 5.70 18.69
C ILE A 6 -33.01 6.56 17.46
N GLU A 7 -32.95 5.96 16.26
CA GLU A 7 -33.14 6.67 14.99
C GLU A 7 -34.59 7.10 14.85
N THR A 8 -35.55 6.20 15.13
CA THR A 8 -36.99 6.50 15.08
C THR A 8 -37.38 7.59 16.09
N PHE A 9 -36.83 7.53 17.31
CA PHE A 9 -37.09 8.56 18.32
C PHE A 9 -36.50 9.92 17.92
N SER A 10 -35.29 9.93 17.34
CA SER A 10 -34.62 11.17 16.91
C SER A 10 -35.34 11.85 15.74
N GLU A 11 -35.91 11.08 14.81
CA GLU A 11 -36.80 11.60 13.75
C GLU A 11 -38.06 12.23 14.34
N SER A 12 -38.70 11.57 15.31
CA SER A 12 -39.93 12.09 15.95
C SER A 12 -39.72 13.42 16.68
N LEU A 13 -38.49 13.67 17.13
CA LEU A 13 -38.07 14.93 17.77
C LEU A 13 -37.54 15.97 16.77
N GLY A 14 -37.44 15.64 15.48
CA GLY A 14 -36.88 16.51 14.46
C GLY A 14 -35.37 16.79 14.63
N LEU A 15 -34.65 15.96 15.39
CA LEU A 15 -33.21 16.09 15.61
C LEU A 15 -32.41 15.66 14.37
N ILE A 16 -32.97 14.77 13.57
CA ILE A 16 -32.43 14.34 12.28
C ILE A 16 -33.51 14.49 11.20
N PRO A 17 -33.14 14.69 9.91
CA PRO A 17 -34.09 14.72 8.80
C PRO A 17 -34.90 13.42 8.72
N ASN A 18 -36.10 13.48 8.12
CA ASN A 18 -36.89 12.28 7.79
C ASN A 18 -36.11 11.42 6.78
N ILE A 19 -35.30 10.51 7.31
CA ILE A 19 -34.60 9.48 6.56
C ILE A 19 -35.55 8.30 6.29
N SER A 20 -36.72 8.28 6.95
CA SER A 20 -37.84 7.37 6.74
C SER A 20 -38.28 7.20 5.28
N ASP A 21 -38.14 8.26 4.48
CA ASP A 21 -38.61 8.34 3.10
C ASP A 21 -37.52 7.96 2.08
N ARG A 22 -36.29 7.70 2.55
CA ARG A 22 -35.20 7.25 1.69
C ARG A 22 -35.46 5.79 1.27
N PRO A 23 -35.27 5.44 -0.01
CA PRO A 23 -35.29 4.05 -0.45
C PRO A 23 -34.30 3.23 0.41
N ASP A 24 -34.70 2.04 0.86
CA ASP A 24 -33.78 1.14 1.55
C ASP A 24 -32.87 0.47 0.52
N TRP A 25 -31.81 1.18 0.17
CA TRP A 25 -30.76 0.69 -0.71
C TRP A 25 -30.00 -0.51 -0.13
N SER A 26 -30.20 -0.89 1.14
CA SER A 26 -29.41 -1.97 1.74
C SER A 26 -29.76 -3.37 1.24
N GLU A 27 -30.94 -3.57 0.62
CA GLU A 27 -31.29 -4.83 -0.03
C GLU A 27 -30.81 -4.89 -1.49
N GLU A 28 -30.90 -3.78 -2.24
CA GLU A 28 -30.42 -3.71 -3.65
C GLU A 28 -28.90 -3.53 -3.77
N LEU A 29 -28.26 -2.86 -2.79
CA LEU A 29 -26.82 -2.62 -2.69
C LEU A 29 -26.23 -3.35 -1.48
N ALA A 30 -26.80 -4.51 -1.09
CA ALA A 30 -26.17 -5.40 -0.14
C ALA A 30 -24.74 -5.70 -0.63
N MET A 31 -23.76 -4.99 -0.05
CA MET A 31 -22.35 -5.15 -0.40
C MET A 31 -21.85 -6.42 0.26
N GLU A 32 -22.29 -7.56 -0.28
CA GLU A 32 -21.63 -8.83 -0.05
C GLU A 32 -20.27 -8.76 -0.73
N GLY A 33 -19.25 -8.51 0.10
CA GLY A 33 -17.85 -8.69 -0.28
C GLY A 33 -17.51 -10.18 -0.41
N PRO A 34 -16.32 -10.51 -0.94
CA PRO A 34 -15.92 -11.90 -1.16
C PRO A 34 -15.80 -12.71 0.14
N ARG A 35 -15.82 -12.06 1.30
CA ARG A 35 -15.74 -12.70 2.62
C ARG A 35 -16.33 -11.82 3.72
N GLU A 36 -16.59 -12.42 4.88
CA GLU A 36 -16.96 -11.72 6.11
C GLU A 36 -15.90 -10.69 6.52
N LEU A 37 -16.31 -9.69 7.32
CA LEU A 37 -15.41 -8.67 7.83
C LEU A 37 -14.26 -9.31 8.61
N TYR A 38 -13.05 -9.01 8.18
CA TYR A 38 -11.80 -9.48 8.77
C TYR A 38 -10.94 -8.27 9.15
N LYS A 39 -9.98 -8.48 10.05
CA LYS A 39 -9.07 -7.41 10.47
C LYS A 39 -7.83 -7.33 9.58
N TYR A 40 -7.24 -8.49 9.28
CA TYR A 40 -6.10 -8.67 8.39
C TYR A 40 -6.22 -10.04 7.70
N PRO A 41 -5.67 -10.23 6.49
CA PRO A 41 -5.63 -11.54 5.84
C PRO A 41 -4.80 -12.53 6.67
N ASP A 42 -5.29 -13.75 6.83
CA ASP A 42 -4.55 -14.82 7.51
C ASP A 42 -3.27 -15.15 6.72
N PRO A 43 -2.12 -15.37 7.38
CA PRO A 43 -0.90 -15.82 6.71
C PRO A 43 -1.06 -17.05 5.81
N SER A 44 -2.05 -17.93 6.07
CA SER A 44 -2.36 -19.06 5.18
C SER A 44 -2.77 -18.64 3.78
N ASP A 45 -3.33 -17.44 3.65
CA ASP A 45 -3.92 -16.93 2.41
C ASP A 45 -2.96 -15.99 1.66
N TRP A 46 -1.78 -15.72 2.21
CA TRP A 46 -0.88 -14.69 1.67
C TRP A 46 -0.29 -15.02 0.31
N ASP A 47 -0.24 -16.29 -0.10
CA ASP A 47 0.22 -16.62 -1.45
C ASP A 47 -0.81 -16.23 -2.54
N ASP A 48 -2.10 -16.23 -2.19
CA ASP A 48 -3.19 -15.92 -3.10
C ASP A 48 -4.37 -15.29 -2.36
N PHE A 49 -4.21 -14.01 -2.03
CA PHE A 49 -5.22 -13.24 -1.33
C PHE A 49 -6.16 -12.54 -2.31
N THR A 50 -7.46 -12.84 -2.25
CA THR A 50 -8.48 -12.22 -3.09
C THR A 50 -9.12 -10.98 -2.44
N GLU A 51 -9.17 -9.87 -3.18
CA GLU A 51 -9.85 -8.64 -2.80
C GLU A 51 -10.53 -8.00 -4.01
N LEU A 52 -11.60 -7.22 -3.80
CA LEU A 52 -12.26 -6.47 -4.87
C LEU A 52 -11.47 -5.20 -5.23
N ASP A 53 -11.37 -4.91 -6.51
CA ASP A 53 -10.78 -3.67 -7.02
C ASP A 53 -11.68 -2.47 -6.67
N SER A 54 -11.20 -1.64 -5.73
CA SER A 54 -11.90 -0.42 -5.31
C SER A 54 -12.12 0.58 -6.44
N LEU A 55 -11.33 0.53 -7.52
CA LEU A 55 -11.45 1.43 -8.67
C LEU A 55 -12.43 0.93 -9.73
N ALA A 56 -12.87 -0.33 -9.65
CA ALA A 56 -13.76 -0.93 -10.64
C ALA A 56 -15.25 -0.65 -10.36
N TRP A 57 -15.58 0.07 -9.28
CA TRP A 57 -16.96 0.39 -8.92
C TRP A 57 -17.71 1.05 -10.11
N PRO A 58 -18.94 0.60 -10.45
CA PRO A 58 -19.82 -0.32 -9.70
C PRO A 58 -19.60 -1.82 -9.94
N GLU A 59 -18.65 -2.20 -10.79
CA GLU A 59 -18.38 -3.60 -11.09
C GLU A 59 -17.61 -4.28 -9.96
N LYS A 60 -18.05 -5.48 -9.57
CA LYS A 60 -17.32 -6.33 -8.63
C LYS A 60 -16.21 -7.07 -9.38
N LYS A 61 -15.05 -6.43 -9.50
CA LYS A 61 -13.87 -7.03 -10.11
C LYS A 61 -12.95 -7.59 -9.04
N GLU A 62 -12.73 -8.90 -9.04
CA GLU A 62 -11.76 -9.55 -8.15
C GLU A 62 -10.32 -9.30 -8.62
N ARG A 63 -9.41 -9.24 -7.65
CA ARG A 63 -7.96 -9.23 -7.84
C ARG A 63 -7.31 -10.21 -6.88
N HIS A 64 -6.22 -10.79 -7.35
CA HIS A 64 -5.42 -11.74 -6.61
C HIS A 64 -4.06 -11.13 -6.25
N TYR A 65 -3.70 -11.22 -4.99
CA TYR A 65 -2.48 -10.65 -4.44
C TYR A 65 -1.59 -11.72 -3.81
N SER A 66 -0.29 -11.65 -4.07
CA SER A 66 0.71 -12.22 -3.17
C SER A 66 1.06 -11.17 -2.11
N ILE A 67 0.87 -11.52 -0.84
CA ILE A 67 1.15 -10.66 0.31
C ILE A 67 2.51 -11.04 0.88
N VAL A 68 3.46 -10.11 0.77
CA VAL A 68 4.84 -10.34 1.20
C VAL A 68 5.19 -9.45 2.38
N PRO A 69 5.59 -10.02 3.54
CA PRO A 69 6.10 -9.25 4.67
C PRO A 69 7.36 -8.46 4.30
N THR A 70 7.39 -7.20 4.70
CA THR A 70 8.55 -6.33 4.54
C THR A 70 8.66 -5.35 5.71
N THR A 71 9.67 -4.49 5.69
CA THR A 71 9.95 -3.52 6.74
C THR A 71 10.00 -2.11 6.18
N CYS A 72 9.34 -1.17 6.85
CA CYS A 72 9.40 0.25 6.52
C CYS A 72 10.76 0.84 6.90
N PHE A 73 11.44 1.54 5.98
CA PHE A 73 12.74 2.16 6.23
C PHE A 73 12.69 3.70 6.26
N ASN A 74 11.51 4.29 6.50
CA ASN A 74 11.32 5.74 6.52
C ASN A 74 11.78 6.41 7.83
N CYS A 75 12.01 5.62 8.89
CA CYS A 75 12.53 6.05 10.17
C CYS A 75 13.17 4.85 10.90
N GLU A 76 13.81 5.11 12.02
CA GLU A 76 14.49 4.13 12.86
C GLU A 76 13.57 3.11 13.53
N SER A 77 12.25 3.35 13.56
CA SER A 77 11.30 2.42 14.18
C SER A 77 11.13 1.10 13.44
N ALA A 78 11.53 1.04 12.16
CA ALA A 78 11.48 -0.18 11.34
C ALA A 78 10.14 -0.94 11.42
N CYS A 79 9.01 -0.23 11.33
CA CYS A 79 7.69 -0.86 11.44
C CYS A 79 7.48 -1.89 10.32
N GLY A 80 6.92 -3.06 10.66
CA GLY A 80 6.56 -4.07 9.66
C GLY A 80 5.43 -3.60 8.74
N LEU A 81 5.53 -4.01 7.49
CA LEU A 81 4.58 -3.77 6.42
C LEU A 81 4.23 -5.10 5.73
N LEU A 82 3.08 -5.13 5.07
CA LEU A 82 2.68 -6.15 4.11
C LEU A 82 2.62 -5.49 2.74
N ALA A 83 3.38 -6.01 1.78
CA ALA A 83 3.34 -5.59 0.38
C ALA A 83 2.31 -6.43 -0.37
N TYR A 84 1.32 -5.79 -1.00
CA TYR A 84 0.32 -6.48 -1.82
C TYR A 84 0.77 -6.42 -3.27
N ILE A 85 1.24 -7.54 -3.79
CA ILE A 85 1.74 -7.70 -5.16
C ILE A 85 0.62 -8.29 -6.01
N ASP A 86 0.14 -7.55 -7.00
CA ASP A 86 -0.88 -8.04 -7.93
C ASP A 86 -0.29 -9.19 -8.76
N LYS A 87 -0.95 -10.36 -8.75
CA LYS A 87 -0.42 -11.57 -9.42
C LYS A 87 -0.49 -11.47 -10.95
N ASP A 88 -1.36 -10.60 -11.49
CA ASP A 88 -1.50 -10.42 -12.93
C ASP A 88 -0.44 -9.45 -13.48
N SER A 89 -0.27 -8.29 -12.84
CA SER A 89 0.70 -7.27 -13.29
C SER A 89 2.10 -7.45 -12.70
N ASN A 90 2.24 -8.25 -11.64
CA ASN A 90 3.46 -8.39 -10.85
C ASN A 90 3.97 -7.05 -10.26
N GLU A 91 3.05 -6.12 -9.99
CA GLU A 91 3.35 -4.82 -9.40
C GLU A 91 2.84 -4.74 -7.96
N ILE A 92 3.58 -4.02 -7.12
CA ILE A 92 3.11 -3.68 -5.77
C ILE A 92 2.00 -2.63 -5.90
N ARG A 93 0.82 -2.91 -5.37
CA ARG A 93 -0.35 -2.02 -5.44
C ARG A 93 -0.59 -1.21 -4.18
N LYS A 94 -0.31 -1.81 -3.01
CA LYS A 94 -0.46 -1.15 -1.72
C LYS A 94 0.45 -1.73 -0.65
N PHE A 95 0.63 -0.96 0.42
CA PHE A 95 1.26 -1.38 1.65
C PHE A 95 0.31 -1.21 2.82
N GLU A 96 0.20 -2.25 3.66
CA GLU A 96 -0.54 -2.21 4.91
C GLU A 96 0.37 -2.56 6.09
N GLY A 97 -0.08 -2.34 7.32
CA GLY A 97 0.69 -2.70 8.51
C GLY A 97 0.72 -4.21 8.72
N ASN A 98 1.88 -4.78 9.02
CA ASN A 98 2.00 -6.21 9.33
C ASN A 98 1.59 -6.51 10.78
N PRO A 99 0.45 -7.19 11.04
CA PRO A 99 0.00 -7.51 12.39
C PRO A 99 0.92 -8.49 13.13
N HIS A 100 1.69 -9.30 12.40
CA HIS A 100 2.63 -10.28 12.95
C HIS A 100 4.01 -9.69 13.25
N HIS A 101 4.27 -8.43 12.88
CA HIS A 101 5.56 -7.80 13.18
C HIS A 101 5.70 -7.56 14.70
N PRO A 102 6.80 -8.01 15.34
CA PRO A 102 6.90 -8.08 16.80
C PRO A 102 6.82 -6.72 17.50
N GLY A 103 7.39 -5.68 16.88
CA GLY A 103 7.39 -4.32 17.42
C GLY A 103 6.08 -3.57 17.14
N SER A 104 5.82 -3.30 15.86
CA SER A 104 4.68 -2.46 15.43
C SER A 104 3.31 -3.13 15.52
N ARG A 105 3.20 -4.45 15.36
CA ARG A 105 1.93 -5.22 15.42
C ARG A 105 0.80 -4.58 14.57
N GLY A 106 1.13 -4.22 13.33
CA GLY A 106 0.22 -3.61 12.37
C GLY A 106 0.02 -2.09 12.53
N ARG A 107 0.65 -1.45 13.52
CA ARG A 107 0.58 0.01 13.70
C ARG A 107 1.65 0.71 12.85
N ASN A 108 1.20 1.60 11.99
CA ASN A 108 2.08 2.37 11.11
C ASN A 108 1.68 3.84 11.13
N CYS A 109 2.64 4.73 10.96
CA CYS A 109 2.36 6.15 10.70
C CYS A 109 1.96 6.33 9.22
N ALA A 110 1.52 7.54 8.86
CA ALA A 110 1.11 7.86 7.48
C ALA A 110 2.20 7.57 6.42
N LYS A 111 3.49 7.60 6.82
CA LYS A 111 4.60 7.31 5.92
C LYS A 111 4.71 5.84 5.52
N GLY A 112 4.16 4.91 6.31
CA GLY A 112 4.26 3.47 6.06
C GLY A 112 3.54 3.06 4.77
N PRO A 113 2.21 3.25 4.69
CA PRO A 113 1.46 2.98 3.46
C PRO A 113 1.94 3.82 2.26
N ALA A 114 2.40 5.05 2.52
CA ALA A 114 2.90 5.96 1.49
C ALA A 114 4.25 5.53 0.86
N THR A 115 4.89 4.46 1.34
CA THR A 115 6.11 3.90 0.71
C THR A 115 5.91 3.53 -0.76
N ILE A 116 4.68 3.27 -1.20
CA ILE A 116 4.37 3.07 -2.62
C ILE A 116 4.83 4.23 -3.52
N ASN A 117 4.83 5.46 -2.99
CA ASN A 117 5.29 6.63 -3.73
C ASN A 117 6.79 6.59 -4.03
N GLN A 118 7.59 5.90 -3.22
CA GLN A 118 9.03 5.75 -3.46
C GLN A 118 9.32 4.76 -4.59
N ILE A 119 8.43 3.79 -4.80
CA ILE A 119 8.54 2.82 -5.90
C ILE A 119 8.26 3.53 -7.22
N ASN A 120 7.24 4.38 -7.23
CA ASN A 120 6.73 5.11 -8.40
C ASN A 120 7.31 6.53 -8.52
N ASP A 121 8.36 6.86 -7.77
CA ASP A 121 8.97 8.19 -7.78
C ASP A 121 9.57 8.48 -9.16
N THR A 122 9.23 9.64 -9.73
CA THR A 122 9.74 10.08 -11.04
C THR A 122 11.24 10.37 -11.02
N GLU A 123 11.78 10.70 -9.85
CA GLU A 123 13.20 10.97 -9.62
C GLU A 123 13.97 9.74 -9.11
N ARG A 124 13.34 8.54 -9.15
CA ARG A 124 13.97 7.30 -8.70
C ARG A 124 15.23 7.00 -9.50
N ILE A 125 16.32 6.69 -8.79
CA ILE A 125 17.59 6.31 -9.43
C ILE A 125 17.50 4.85 -9.89
N LEU A 126 17.28 4.64 -11.18
CA LEU A 126 17.10 3.32 -11.79
C LEU A 126 18.41 2.68 -12.30
N TYR A 127 19.44 3.50 -12.54
CA TYR A 127 20.68 3.07 -13.15
C TYR A 127 21.90 3.67 -12.45
N PRO A 128 23.09 3.05 -12.55
CA PRO A 128 24.32 3.67 -12.12
C PRO A 128 24.59 4.99 -12.85
N LEU A 129 24.83 6.05 -12.08
CA LEU A 129 25.10 7.39 -12.59
C LEU A 129 26.51 7.84 -12.21
N LYS A 130 27.29 8.25 -13.22
CA LYS A 130 28.60 8.87 -13.03
C LYS A 130 28.49 10.38 -13.16
N ARG A 131 29.09 11.10 -12.21
CA ARG A 131 29.13 12.56 -12.23
C ARG A 131 29.90 13.05 -13.46
N LYS A 132 29.28 13.91 -14.28
CA LYS A 132 29.88 14.54 -15.46
C LYS A 132 30.48 15.93 -15.16
N GLY A 133 29.94 16.63 -14.17
CA GLY A 133 30.36 17.99 -13.79
C GLY A 133 31.01 18.12 -12.41
N LYS A 134 31.02 19.34 -11.86
CA LYS A 134 31.42 19.62 -10.47
C LYS A 134 30.42 18.97 -9.48
N ARG A 135 30.88 18.68 -8.25
CA ARG A 135 29.99 18.20 -7.17
C ARG A 135 28.87 19.23 -6.93
N GLY A 136 27.63 18.74 -6.81
CA GLY A 136 26.43 19.59 -6.63
C GLY A 136 25.82 20.15 -7.91
N ALA A 137 26.45 20.02 -9.08
CA ALA A 137 25.93 20.59 -10.34
C ALA A 137 24.76 19.81 -10.98
N GLY A 138 24.36 18.67 -10.41
CA GLY A 138 23.27 17.83 -10.95
C GLY A 138 23.57 17.17 -12.32
N GLN A 139 24.80 17.23 -12.81
CA GLN A 139 25.17 16.70 -14.12
C GLN A 139 25.64 15.24 -14.03
N TRP A 140 24.82 14.34 -14.58
CA TRP A 140 25.04 12.90 -14.56
C TRP A 140 25.14 12.31 -15.95
N LYS A 141 25.91 11.22 -16.08
CA LYS A 141 25.94 10.35 -17.25
C LYS A 141 25.64 8.94 -16.77
N GLN A 142 24.65 8.28 -17.37
CA GLN A 142 24.39 6.87 -17.12
C GLN A 142 25.59 6.03 -17.57
N ILE A 143 25.97 5.06 -16.74
CA ILE A 143 27.04 4.09 -17.03
C ILE A 143 26.54 2.67 -16.74
N THR A 144 27.27 1.65 -17.18
CA THR A 144 26.96 0.26 -16.88
C THR A 144 27.32 -0.09 -15.43
N TRP A 145 26.73 -1.17 -14.92
CA TRP A 145 27.09 -1.72 -13.60
C TRP A 145 28.56 -2.14 -13.55
N ASP A 146 29.07 -2.84 -14.56
CA ASP A 146 30.47 -3.25 -14.64
C ASP A 146 31.42 -2.05 -14.53
N GLN A 147 31.17 -1.00 -15.33
CA GLN A 147 31.98 0.21 -15.27
C GLN A 147 31.91 0.87 -13.87
N ALA A 148 30.72 0.93 -13.27
CA ALA A 148 30.55 1.55 -11.95
C ALA A 148 31.36 0.79 -10.89
N LEU A 149 31.30 -0.53 -10.89
CA LEU A 149 31.98 -1.40 -9.94
C LEU A 149 33.51 -1.38 -10.15
N ASP A 150 33.98 -1.45 -11.40
CA ASP A 150 35.41 -1.39 -11.73
C ASP A 150 36.04 -0.06 -11.30
N GLU A 151 35.37 1.07 -11.59
CA GLU A 151 35.89 2.39 -11.23
C GLU A 151 35.90 2.63 -9.71
N ILE A 152 34.90 2.10 -8.98
CA ILE A 152 34.85 2.21 -7.51
C ILE A 152 35.93 1.32 -6.89
N SER A 153 35.99 0.05 -7.29
CA SER A 153 36.95 -0.92 -6.75
C SER A 153 38.40 -0.50 -7.02
N GLY A 154 38.72 -0.03 -8.22
CA GLY A 154 40.05 0.48 -8.57
C GLY A 154 40.50 1.66 -7.70
N LYS A 155 39.57 2.55 -7.31
CA LYS A 155 39.86 3.66 -6.39
C LYS A 155 40.08 3.20 -4.96
N ILE A 156 39.27 2.25 -4.48
CA ILE A 156 39.46 1.64 -3.16
C ILE A 156 40.83 0.98 -3.09
N ALA A 157 41.17 0.16 -4.09
CA ALA A 157 42.46 -0.52 -4.19
C ALA A 157 43.67 0.43 -4.22
N ALA A 158 43.52 1.61 -4.82
CA ALA A 158 44.57 2.64 -4.83
C ALA A 158 44.63 3.49 -3.55
N SER A 159 43.63 3.37 -2.65
CA SER A 159 43.54 4.15 -1.40
C SER A 159 43.99 3.37 -0.16
N ILE A 160 44.21 2.05 -0.32
CA ILE A 160 44.83 1.17 0.67
C ILE A 160 46.34 1.09 0.42
#